data_AF-A0A497U8R3-F1
#
_entry.id   AF-A0A497U8R3-F1
#
_cell.length_a   1.000
_cell.length_b   1.000
_cell.length_c   1.000
_cell.angle_alpha   90.00
_cell.angle_beta   90.00
_cell.angle_gamma   90.00
#
_symmetry.space_group_name_H-M   'P 1'
#
loop_
_entity.id
_entity.type
_entity.pdbx_description
1 polymer ?
#
loop_
_entity_poly.entity_id
_entity_poly.type
_entity_poly.pdbx_seq_one_letter_code
_entity_poly.pdbx_strand_id
1 'polypeptide(L)'
;MSNEIQKTLTAAILKLLRPLVRLLLRNGMSYGDFADLSRWVFMDVAEKEFTLPERKQSVSRISVITGLTRKEVSRLQKIETPDDSAIAQQYNRAARVIAGWLRDSRFHTSKGTPAELSFDSGVDSFTALAKEHSGDIPPRAILDELLRVGTVEQNEDGNIRLLMEAFVPRTGEKDKLHILGTDVHLLLSTIDHNLRLGDSDPRYQRKVAYDNLPEEALPRFREMSAKKAQALLVELDRHLSAQDRDLNPKVKGSGRKQAGIGIYYFEQDMASDD
;
A
#
# COMPACT_ATOMS: atom_id res chain seq x y z
N MET A 1 -29.19 1.74 -16.54
CA MET A 1 -28.38 0.53 -16.26
C MET A 1 -29.30 -0.68 -16.31
N SER A 2 -28.92 -1.78 -16.96
CA SER A 2 -29.75 -3.00 -16.93
C SER A 2 -29.84 -3.53 -15.49
N ASN A 3 -30.97 -4.15 -15.14
CA ASN A 3 -31.21 -4.72 -13.81
C ASN A 3 -30.11 -5.72 -13.38
N GLU A 4 -29.52 -6.44 -14.34
CA GLU A 4 -28.41 -7.37 -14.11
C GLU A 4 -27.09 -6.69 -13.74
N ILE A 5 -26.75 -5.57 -14.39
CA ILE A 5 -25.55 -4.80 -14.04
C ILE A 5 -25.68 -4.24 -12.63
N GLN A 6 -26.86 -3.73 -12.27
CA GLN A 6 -27.11 -3.21 -10.93
C GLN A 6 -26.98 -4.31 -9.86
N LYS A 7 -27.57 -5.49 -10.09
CA LYS A 7 -27.41 -6.65 -9.19
C LYS A 7 -25.95 -7.08 -9.05
N THR A 8 -25.21 -7.14 -10.15
CA THR A 8 -23.80 -7.54 -10.16
C THR A 8 -22.94 -6.53 -9.38
N LEU A 9 -23.17 -5.23 -9.59
CA LEU A 9 -22.51 -4.16 -8.84
C LEU A 9 -22.82 -4.28 -7.35
N THR A 10 -24.08 -4.45 -6.96
CA THR A 10 -24.47 -4.63 -5.55
C THR A 10 -23.75 -5.82 -4.93
N ALA A 11 -23.71 -6.97 -5.60
CA ALA A 11 -23.01 -8.15 -5.11
C ALA A 11 -21.49 -7.92 -4.94
N ALA A 12 -20.86 -7.23 -5.89
CA ALA A 12 -19.44 -6.88 -5.81
C ALA A 12 -19.15 -5.93 -4.65
N ILE A 13 -19.97 -4.88 -4.47
CA ILE A 13 -19.83 -3.93 -3.36
C ILE A 13 -20.02 -4.63 -2.02
N LEU A 14 -20.97 -5.56 -1.89
CA LEU A 14 -21.13 -6.33 -0.66
C LEU A 14 -19.90 -7.18 -0.34
N LYS A 15 -19.22 -7.75 -1.35
CA LYS A 15 -17.97 -8.49 -1.15
C LYS A 15 -16.84 -7.58 -0.65
N LEU A 16 -16.79 -6.31 -1.07
CA LEU A 16 -15.82 -5.33 -0.60
C LEU A 16 -16.16 -4.81 0.81
N LEU A 17 -17.44 -4.51 1.08
CA LEU A 17 -17.89 -3.95 2.34
C LEU A 17 -17.73 -4.92 3.51
N ARG A 18 -17.92 -6.23 3.31
CA ARG A 18 -17.81 -7.22 4.40
C ARG A 18 -16.45 -7.21 5.13
N PRO A 19 -15.30 -7.38 4.45
CA PRO A 19 -14.00 -7.31 5.12
C PRO A 19 -13.70 -5.90 5.64
N LEU A 20 -14.10 -4.85 4.92
CA LEU A 20 -13.93 -3.46 5.39
C LEU A 20 -14.67 -3.22 6.70
N VAL A 21 -15.97 -3.48 6.75
CA VAL A 21 -16.81 -3.29 7.95
C VAL A 21 -16.30 -4.15 9.11
N ARG A 22 -15.85 -5.39 8.86
CA ARG A 22 -15.22 -6.22 9.89
C ARG A 22 -13.99 -5.54 10.49
N LEU A 23 -13.14 -4.94 9.66
CA LEU A 23 -11.99 -4.18 10.12
C LEU A 23 -12.42 -2.95 10.92
N LEU A 24 -13.38 -2.17 10.42
CA LEU A 24 -13.89 -0.97 11.09
C LEU A 24 -14.40 -1.29 12.50
N LEU A 25 -15.23 -2.33 12.62
CA LEU A 25 -15.77 -2.80 13.91
C LEU A 25 -14.66 -3.27 14.86
N ARG A 26 -13.65 -3.99 14.35
CA ARG A 26 -12.48 -4.40 15.15
C ARG A 26 -11.68 -3.23 15.71
N ASN A 27 -11.68 -2.09 15.01
CA ASN A 27 -11.00 -0.85 15.42
C ASN A 27 -11.95 0.16 16.09
N GLY A 28 -13.14 -0.27 16.52
CA GLY A 28 -14.08 0.57 17.28
C GLY A 28 -14.79 1.65 16.46
N MET A 29 -14.71 1.64 15.13
CA MET A 29 -15.43 2.61 14.29
C MET A 29 -16.92 2.21 14.19
N SER A 30 -17.80 3.15 14.53
CA SER A 30 -19.25 2.94 14.46
C SER A 30 -19.77 3.06 13.02
N TYR A 31 -20.99 2.56 12.78
CA TYR A 31 -21.69 2.81 11.51
C TYR A 31 -21.88 4.32 11.23
N GLY A 32 -22.14 5.12 12.28
CA GLY A 32 -22.32 6.57 12.15
C GLY A 32 -21.06 7.24 11.61
N ASP A 33 -19.90 6.91 12.20
CA ASP A 33 -18.60 7.46 11.77
C ASP A 33 -18.27 7.05 10.33
N PHE A 34 -18.50 5.78 9.97
CA PHE A 34 -18.29 5.30 8.62
C PHE A 34 -19.26 5.94 7.61
N ALA A 35 -20.52 6.13 7.98
CA ALA A 35 -21.51 6.79 7.15
C ALA A 35 -21.16 8.26 6.91
N ASP A 36 -20.65 8.96 7.94
CA ASP A 36 -20.17 10.33 7.83
C ASP A 36 -18.96 10.43 6.89
N LEU A 37 -17.98 9.54 7.04
CA LEU A 37 -16.84 9.44 6.13
C LEU A 37 -17.27 9.13 4.69
N SER A 38 -18.19 8.18 4.52
CA SER A 38 -18.73 7.80 3.22
C SER A 38 -19.44 8.99 2.56
N ARG A 39 -20.28 9.73 3.29
CA ARG A 39 -20.94 10.94 2.77
C ARG A 39 -19.92 12.00 2.34
N TRP A 40 -18.84 12.17 3.11
CA TRP A 40 -17.75 13.07 2.73
C TRP A 40 -17.07 12.61 1.42
N VAL A 41 -16.72 11.32 1.29
CA VAL A 41 -16.09 10.78 0.07
C VAL A 41 -16.99 10.91 -1.17
N PHE A 42 -18.30 10.66 -1.03
CA PHE A 42 -19.25 10.87 -2.14
C PHE A 42 -19.27 12.33 -2.62
N MET A 43 -19.24 13.27 -1.67
CA MET A 43 -19.17 14.70 -1.95
C MET A 43 -17.85 15.04 -2.68
N ASP A 44 -16.71 14.60 -2.13
CA ASP A 44 -15.38 14.92 -2.66
C ASP A 44 -15.16 14.38 -4.08
N VAL A 45 -15.54 13.12 -4.33
CA VAL A 45 -15.45 12.50 -5.66
C VAL A 45 -16.36 13.21 -6.66
N ALA A 46 -17.60 13.54 -6.28
CA ALA A 46 -18.52 14.27 -7.16
C ALA A 46 -18.01 15.69 -7.48
N GLU A 47 -17.37 16.35 -6.53
CA GLU A 47 -16.77 17.68 -6.70
C GLU A 47 -15.55 17.63 -7.63
N LYS A 48 -14.65 16.66 -7.46
CA LYS A 48 -13.36 16.60 -8.17
C LYS A 48 -13.40 15.86 -9.50
N GLU A 49 -14.14 14.76 -9.59
CA GLU A 49 -14.04 13.83 -10.74
C GLU A 49 -15.22 13.94 -11.71
N PHE A 50 -16.39 14.41 -11.26
CA PHE A 50 -17.60 14.51 -12.10
C PHE A 50 -17.84 15.91 -12.68
N THR A 51 -16.78 16.72 -12.78
CA THR A 51 -16.82 18.12 -13.26
C THR A 51 -17.33 18.24 -14.70
N LEU A 52 -17.85 19.43 -15.06
CA LEU A 52 -18.07 19.76 -16.47
C LEU A 52 -16.85 20.54 -16.98
N PRO A 53 -16.51 20.43 -18.27
CA PRO A 53 -15.46 21.25 -18.87
C PRO A 53 -15.67 22.73 -18.51
N GLU A 54 -14.63 23.35 -17.98
CA GLU A 54 -14.55 24.80 -17.68
C GLU A 54 -15.53 25.35 -16.62
N ARG A 55 -16.16 24.51 -15.80
CA ARG A 55 -17.05 24.99 -14.72
C ARG A 55 -16.76 24.33 -13.38
N LYS A 56 -16.58 25.16 -12.34
CA LYS A 56 -16.63 24.70 -10.94
C LYS A 56 -17.99 24.06 -10.64
N GLN A 57 -17.98 22.97 -9.90
CA GLN A 57 -19.20 22.30 -9.47
C GLN A 57 -19.98 23.16 -8.49
N SER A 58 -21.28 23.29 -8.70
CA SER A 58 -22.16 23.94 -7.72
C SER A 58 -22.62 22.94 -6.67
N VAL A 59 -22.88 23.44 -5.45
CA VAL A 59 -23.48 22.67 -4.35
C VAL A 59 -24.74 21.92 -4.81
N SER A 60 -25.58 22.58 -5.62
CA SER A 60 -26.79 21.99 -6.19
C SER A 60 -26.51 20.78 -7.07
N ARG A 61 -25.46 20.84 -7.92
CA ARG A 61 -25.11 19.73 -8.80
C ARG A 61 -24.51 18.56 -8.04
N ILE A 62 -23.64 18.84 -7.07
CA ILE A 62 -23.08 17.80 -6.18
C ILE A 62 -24.22 17.09 -5.43
N SER A 63 -25.21 17.84 -4.94
CA SER A 63 -26.40 17.27 -4.29
C SER A 63 -27.18 16.33 -5.22
N VAL A 64 -27.35 16.70 -6.50
CA VAL A 64 -28.04 15.86 -7.49
C VAL A 64 -27.26 14.57 -7.79
N ILE A 65 -25.94 14.64 -7.93
CA ILE A 65 -25.11 13.48 -8.26
C ILE A 65 -25.04 12.50 -7.07
N THR A 66 -24.88 13.03 -5.86
CA THR A 66 -24.62 12.23 -4.66
C THR A 66 -25.89 11.81 -3.92
N GLY A 67 -27.02 12.48 -4.17
CA GLY A 67 -28.24 12.34 -3.38
C GLY A 67 -28.19 13.00 -1.99
N LEU A 68 -27.09 13.69 -1.66
CA LEU A 68 -26.95 14.44 -0.41
C LEU A 68 -27.74 15.75 -0.47
N THR A 69 -28.16 16.26 0.68
CA THR A 69 -28.78 17.58 0.75
C THR A 69 -27.74 18.69 0.52
N ARG A 70 -28.20 19.83 -0.01
CA ARG A 70 -27.34 21.03 -0.17
C ARG A 70 -26.68 21.46 1.15
N LYS A 71 -27.42 21.34 2.26
CA LYS A 71 -26.92 21.65 3.61
C LYS A 71 -25.78 20.72 4.01
N GLU A 72 -25.90 19.42 3.73
CA GLU A 72 -24.83 18.44 3.99
C GLU A 72 -23.60 18.71 3.13
N VAL A 73 -23.79 18.92 1.82
CA VAL A 73 -22.67 19.23 0.90
C VAL A 73 -21.89 20.46 1.40
N SER A 74 -22.57 21.57 1.68
CA SER A 74 -21.91 22.79 2.18
C SER A 74 -21.25 22.63 3.54
N ARG A 75 -21.71 21.69 4.38
CA ARG A 75 -21.07 21.36 5.65
C ARG A 75 -19.81 20.53 5.41
N LEU A 76 -19.89 19.49 4.59
CA LEU A 76 -18.80 18.56 4.31
C LEU A 76 -17.62 19.23 3.59
N GLN A 77 -17.89 20.19 2.69
CA GLN A 77 -16.85 20.98 2.01
C GLN A 77 -15.95 21.80 2.95
N LYS A 78 -16.39 22.02 4.20
CA LYS A 78 -15.64 22.78 5.20
C LYS A 78 -14.83 21.88 6.15
N ILE A 79 -14.97 20.56 6.04
CA ILE A 79 -14.28 19.60 6.89
C ILE A 79 -12.94 19.27 6.23
N GLU A 80 -11.85 19.60 6.92
CA GLU A 80 -10.52 19.11 6.55
C GLU A 80 -10.41 17.63 6.91
N THR A 81 -9.85 16.82 6.01
CA THR A 81 -9.63 15.40 6.25
C THR A 81 -8.44 15.20 7.18
N PRO A 82 -8.47 14.19 8.07
CA PRO A 82 -7.27 13.70 8.72
C PRO A 82 -6.21 13.34 7.67
N ASP A 83 -5.00 13.88 7.81
CA ASP A 83 -3.87 13.63 6.93
C ASP A 83 -2.94 12.59 7.57
N ASP A 84 -2.71 11.47 6.89
CA ASP A 84 -1.74 10.44 7.27
C ASP A 84 -0.43 10.52 6.48
N SER A 85 -0.21 11.60 5.71
CA SER A 85 0.97 11.77 4.85
C SER A 85 2.29 11.64 5.60
N ALA A 86 2.35 12.05 6.86
CA ALA A 86 3.53 11.89 7.71
C ALA A 86 3.84 10.40 7.98
N ILE A 87 2.81 9.59 8.26
CA ILE A 87 2.94 8.13 8.45
C ILE A 87 3.35 7.49 7.12
N ALA A 88 2.73 7.90 6.02
CA ALA A 88 3.07 7.43 4.68
C ALA A 88 4.53 7.71 4.31
N GLN A 89 5.02 8.90 4.59
CA GLN A 89 6.40 9.28 4.32
C GLN A 89 7.39 8.48 5.18
N GLN A 90 7.08 8.27 6.46
CA GLN A 90 7.91 7.47 7.35
C GLN A 90 7.96 6.00 6.90
N TYR A 91 6.80 5.42 6.57
CA TYR A 91 6.68 4.07 6.02
C TYR A 91 7.51 3.90 4.74
N ASN A 92 7.35 4.80 3.78
CA ASN A 92 8.06 4.76 2.50
C ASN A 92 9.58 4.91 2.68
N ARG A 93 10.05 5.68 3.66
CA ARG A 93 11.50 5.81 3.96
C ARG A 93 12.06 4.55 4.58
N ALA A 94 11.37 3.96 5.56
CA ALA A 94 11.77 2.70 6.17
C ALA A 94 11.80 1.57 5.12
N ALA A 95 10.77 1.48 4.27
CA ALA A 95 10.71 0.53 3.17
C ALA A 95 11.88 0.70 2.18
N ARG A 96 12.26 1.94 1.82
CA ARG A 96 13.42 2.21 0.96
C ARG A 96 14.74 1.76 1.56
N VAL A 97 14.93 1.89 2.87
CA VAL A 97 16.14 1.44 3.57
C VAL A 97 16.26 -0.09 3.50
N ILE A 98 15.17 -0.80 3.75
CA ILE A 98 15.12 -2.26 3.62
C ILE A 98 15.38 -2.69 2.18
N ALA A 99 14.72 -2.05 1.20
CA ALA A 99 14.93 -2.32 -0.22
C ALA A 99 16.40 -2.08 -0.64
N GLY A 100 17.00 -0.99 -0.15
CA GLY A 100 18.43 -0.71 -0.31
C GLY A 100 19.31 -1.83 0.22
N TRP A 101 19.06 -2.28 1.45
CA TRP A 101 19.81 -3.37 2.08
C TRP A 101 19.71 -4.67 1.29
N LEU A 102 18.56 -4.97 0.71
CA LEU A 102 18.34 -6.19 -0.08
C LEU A 102 18.95 -6.14 -1.48
N ARG A 103 19.07 -4.94 -2.04
CA ARG A 103 19.51 -4.74 -3.43
C ARG A 103 21.01 -4.50 -3.55
N ASP A 104 21.60 -3.81 -2.58
CA ASP A 104 22.96 -3.30 -2.64
C ASP A 104 23.97 -4.27 -2.00
N SER A 105 24.85 -4.81 -2.84
CA SER A 105 25.88 -5.78 -2.45
C SER A 105 26.90 -5.24 -1.46
N ARG A 106 27.01 -3.91 -1.27
CA ARG A 106 27.88 -3.33 -0.22
C ARG A 106 27.44 -3.74 1.18
N PHE A 107 26.15 -3.96 1.38
CA PHE A 107 25.57 -4.36 2.67
C PHE A 107 25.29 -5.86 2.74
N HIS A 108 25.93 -6.65 1.86
CA HIS A 108 25.77 -8.10 1.80
C HIS A 108 27.02 -8.82 2.30
N THR A 109 26.81 -10.03 2.81
CA THR A 109 27.88 -10.97 3.10
C THR A 109 28.53 -11.44 1.80
N SER A 110 29.68 -12.12 1.90
CA SER A 110 30.35 -12.77 0.76
C SER A 110 29.46 -13.80 0.03
N LYS A 111 28.35 -14.23 0.64
CA LYS A 111 27.37 -15.15 0.06
C LYS A 111 26.21 -14.44 -0.66
N GLY A 112 26.22 -13.11 -0.74
CA GLY A 112 25.19 -12.30 -1.42
C GLY A 112 23.87 -12.17 -0.66
N THR A 113 23.87 -12.40 0.66
CA THR A 113 22.72 -12.17 1.54
C THR A 113 22.96 -10.92 2.38
N PRO A 114 21.92 -10.19 2.82
CA PRO A 114 22.06 -9.06 3.75
C PRO A 114 22.97 -9.41 4.94
N ALA A 115 24.02 -8.62 5.15
CA ALA A 115 24.94 -8.76 6.28
C ALA A 115 24.35 -8.12 7.53
N GLU A 116 24.81 -8.55 8.71
CA GLU A 116 24.62 -7.79 9.94
C GLU A 116 25.47 -6.51 9.86
N LEU A 117 24.85 -5.36 10.12
CA LEU A 117 25.52 -4.07 10.01
C LEU A 117 25.75 -3.48 11.39
N SER A 118 26.96 -2.95 11.62
CA SER A 118 27.18 -2.07 12.77
C SER A 118 26.34 -0.79 12.63
N PHE A 119 26.04 -0.11 13.73
CA PHE A 119 25.28 1.15 13.64
C PHE A 119 26.03 2.22 12.84
N ASP A 120 27.32 2.45 13.13
CA ASP A 120 28.08 3.58 12.55
C ASP A 120 29.54 3.26 12.23
N SER A 121 29.96 1.99 12.28
CA SER A 121 31.36 1.61 12.01
C SER A 121 31.54 1.21 10.55
N GLY A 122 32.14 2.12 9.77
CA GLY A 122 32.55 1.84 8.39
C GLY A 122 31.58 2.35 7.32
N VAL A 123 31.97 2.12 6.06
CA VAL A 123 31.22 2.52 4.85
C VAL A 123 30.06 1.57 4.53
N ASP A 124 30.03 0.42 5.19
CA ASP A 124 29.05 -0.65 5.16
C ASP A 124 28.22 -0.70 6.48
N SER A 125 28.06 0.44 7.14
CA SER A 125 27.25 0.57 8.36
C SER A 125 25.78 0.85 8.08
N PHE A 126 24.93 0.64 9.08
CA PHE A 126 23.51 1.02 9.02
C PHE A 126 23.33 2.53 8.80
N THR A 127 24.19 3.38 9.40
CA THR A 127 24.21 4.82 9.13
C THR A 127 24.43 5.13 7.65
N ALA A 128 25.36 4.44 6.99
CA ALA A 128 25.63 4.62 5.56
C ALA A 128 24.39 4.24 4.72
N LEU A 129 23.81 3.06 5.00
CA LEU A 129 22.58 2.58 4.36
C LEU A 129 21.41 3.57 4.53
N ALA A 130 21.18 4.04 5.76
CA ALA A 130 20.08 4.95 6.07
C ALA A 130 20.26 6.31 5.40
N LYS A 131 21.46 6.88 5.41
CA LYS A 131 21.75 8.16 4.72
C LYS A 131 21.47 8.08 3.23
N GLU A 132 21.78 6.95 2.61
CA GLU A 132 21.61 6.79 1.18
C GLU A 132 20.15 6.56 0.76
N HIS A 133 19.33 5.92 1.60
CA HIS A 133 17.99 5.48 1.20
C HIS A 133 16.83 6.12 1.96
N SER A 134 17.06 6.81 3.08
CA SER A 134 15.99 7.44 3.88
C SER A 134 15.84 8.95 3.66
N GLY A 135 16.76 9.58 2.93
CA GLY A 135 16.83 11.04 2.77
C GLY A 135 17.26 11.75 4.06
N ASP A 136 16.68 12.91 4.35
CA ASP A 136 17.10 13.77 5.48
C ASP A 136 16.66 13.32 6.88
N ILE A 137 16.33 12.03 7.09
CA ILE A 137 15.98 11.53 8.42
C ILE A 137 17.24 11.03 9.15
N PRO A 138 17.41 11.34 10.45
CA PRO A 138 18.50 10.79 11.24
C PRO A 138 18.49 9.25 11.23
N PRO A 139 19.62 8.57 10.95
CA PRO A 139 19.71 7.11 10.94
C PRO A 139 19.16 6.43 12.19
N ARG A 140 19.35 7.05 13.36
CA ARG A 140 18.81 6.52 14.62
C ARG A 140 17.28 6.43 14.61
N ALA A 141 16.60 7.45 14.08
CA ALA A 141 15.14 7.47 14.00
C ALA A 141 14.62 6.38 13.04
N ILE A 142 15.33 6.12 11.94
CA ILE A 142 15.02 4.99 11.06
C ILE A 142 15.22 3.66 11.78
N LEU A 143 16.34 3.48 12.49
CA LEU A 143 16.59 2.24 13.22
C LEU A 143 15.51 1.97 14.28
N ASP A 144 15.18 2.97 15.08
CA ASP A 144 14.16 2.87 16.13
C ASP A 144 12.80 2.48 15.51
N GLU A 145 12.47 3.01 14.33
CA GLU A 145 11.27 2.65 13.58
C GLU A 145 11.31 1.20 13.08
N LEU A 146 12.42 0.76 12.46
CA LEU A 146 12.57 -0.60 11.96
C LEU A 146 12.51 -1.65 13.08
N LEU A 147 13.04 -1.31 14.26
CA LEU A 147 12.92 -2.11 15.49
C LEU A 147 11.47 -2.13 15.99
N ARG A 148 10.81 -0.97 16.05
CA ARG A 148 9.41 -0.82 16.49
C ARG A 148 8.46 -1.69 15.67
N VAL A 149 8.66 -1.76 14.35
CA VAL A 149 7.84 -2.56 13.43
C VAL A 149 8.33 -4.00 13.27
N GLY A 150 9.41 -4.38 13.96
CA GLY A 150 9.93 -5.75 14.03
C GLY A 150 10.53 -6.27 12.73
N THR A 151 11.09 -5.38 11.91
CA THR A 151 11.71 -5.74 10.61
C THR A 151 13.22 -5.97 10.73
N VAL A 152 13.83 -5.41 11.76
CA VAL A 152 15.21 -5.67 12.16
C VAL A 152 15.24 -6.01 13.65
N GLU A 153 16.32 -6.63 14.08
CA GLU A 153 16.68 -6.78 15.48
C GLU A 153 18.08 -6.20 15.72
N GLN A 154 18.36 -5.81 16.96
CA GLN A 154 19.70 -5.43 17.40
C GLN A 154 20.20 -6.51 18.37
N ASN A 155 21.35 -7.10 18.06
CA ASN A 155 21.95 -8.14 18.90
C ASN A 155 22.70 -7.53 20.09
N GLU A 156 23.23 -8.38 20.97
CA GLU A 156 23.94 -7.97 22.20
C GLU A 156 25.20 -7.12 21.91
N ASP A 157 25.85 -7.37 20.75
CA ASP A 157 27.02 -6.62 20.28
C ASP A 157 26.65 -5.28 19.65
N GLY A 158 25.36 -4.95 19.56
CA GLY A 158 24.86 -3.72 18.97
C GLY A 158 24.77 -3.73 17.44
N ASN A 159 25.05 -4.87 16.80
CA ASN A 159 24.87 -5.05 15.36
C ASN A 159 23.39 -5.26 15.03
N ILE A 160 23.00 -4.78 13.86
CA ILE A 160 21.63 -4.73 13.39
C ILE A 160 21.47 -5.81 12.33
N ARG A 161 20.52 -6.71 12.55
CA ARG A 161 20.23 -7.83 11.67
C ARG A 161 18.86 -7.65 11.04
N LEU A 162 18.80 -7.85 9.72
CA LEU A 162 17.55 -7.89 8.99
C LEU A 162 16.81 -9.21 9.27
N LEU A 163 15.57 -9.13 9.78
CA LEU A 163 14.76 -10.31 10.09
C LEU A 163 13.90 -10.77 8.91
N MET A 164 13.58 -9.86 7.99
CA MET A 164 12.66 -10.10 6.88
C MET A 164 13.22 -9.53 5.59
N GLU A 165 13.09 -10.27 4.50
CA GLU A 165 13.47 -9.80 3.17
C GLU A 165 12.45 -8.78 2.60
N ALA A 166 11.41 -8.39 3.31
CA ALA A 166 10.50 -7.30 2.93
C ALA A 166 10.09 -6.48 4.14
N PHE A 167 9.86 -5.18 3.92
CA PHE A 167 9.28 -4.32 4.95
C PHE A 167 7.78 -4.63 5.09
N VAL A 168 7.46 -5.49 6.05
CA VAL A 168 6.08 -5.78 6.47
C VAL A 168 5.99 -5.54 7.98
N PRO A 169 5.25 -4.52 8.45
CA PRO A 169 5.13 -4.22 9.86
C PRO A 169 4.56 -5.40 10.65
N ARG A 170 5.34 -5.98 11.56
CA ARG A 170 4.88 -7.02 12.50
C ARG A 170 4.00 -6.39 13.59
N THR A 171 4.41 -5.23 14.05
CA THR A 171 3.86 -4.49 15.19
C THR A 171 3.59 -3.05 14.80
N GLY A 172 2.41 -2.53 15.16
CA GLY A 172 1.95 -1.19 14.75
C GLY A 172 0.64 -1.25 13.97
N GLU A 173 -0.48 -1.10 14.68
CA GLU A 173 -1.82 -1.05 14.06
C GLU A 173 -1.93 0.08 13.04
N LYS A 174 -1.30 1.24 13.31
CA LYS A 174 -1.26 2.40 12.41
C LYS A 174 -0.61 2.09 11.07
N ASP A 175 0.52 1.39 11.06
CA ASP A 175 1.24 1.07 9.82
C ASP A 175 0.48 0.03 8.99
N LYS A 176 -0.15 -0.95 9.65
CA LYS A 176 -1.04 -1.92 8.98
C LYS A 176 -2.26 -1.24 8.37
N LEU A 177 -2.85 -0.26 9.07
CA LEU A 177 -3.96 0.54 8.56
C LEU A 177 -3.52 1.45 7.39
N HIS A 178 -2.30 1.98 7.43
CA HIS A 178 -1.75 2.76 6.33
C HIS A 178 -1.51 1.89 5.08
N ILE A 179 -0.91 0.70 5.23
CA ILE A 179 -0.76 -0.27 4.13
C ILE A 179 -2.10 -0.62 3.53
N LEU A 180 -3.11 -0.92 4.38
CA LEU A 180 -4.46 -1.18 3.91
C LEU A 180 -4.97 -0.03 3.03
N GLY A 181 -4.89 1.21 3.53
CA GLY A 181 -5.35 2.38 2.78
C GLY A 181 -4.66 2.50 1.43
N THR A 182 -3.34 2.41 1.40
CA THR A 182 -2.52 2.56 0.19
C THR A 182 -2.73 1.41 -0.79
N ASP A 183 -2.58 0.15 -0.35
CA ASP A 183 -2.60 -1.02 -1.24
C ASP A 183 -4.01 -1.31 -1.78
N VAL A 184 -5.03 -1.19 -0.93
CA VAL A 184 -6.42 -1.36 -1.38
C VAL A 184 -6.81 -0.25 -2.34
N HIS A 185 -6.37 0.99 -2.10
CA HIS A 185 -6.57 2.10 -3.04
C HIS A 185 -5.90 1.83 -4.40
N LEU A 186 -4.65 1.39 -4.42
CA LEU A 186 -3.91 1.08 -5.65
C LEU A 186 -4.57 -0.06 -6.44
N LEU A 187 -5.02 -1.12 -5.74
CA LEU A 187 -5.73 -2.24 -6.37
C LEU A 187 -7.08 -1.81 -6.95
N LEU A 188 -7.90 -1.08 -6.18
CA LEU A 188 -9.20 -0.58 -6.65
C LEU A 188 -9.04 0.39 -7.82
N SER A 189 -8.07 1.30 -7.76
CA SER A 189 -7.78 2.24 -8.85
C SER A 189 -7.31 1.53 -10.13
N THR A 190 -6.59 0.41 -9.98
CA THR A 190 -6.19 -0.44 -11.11
C THR A 190 -7.38 -1.19 -11.72
N ILE A 191 -8.27 -1.73 -10.88
CA ILE A 191 -9.53 -2.34 -11.33
C ILE A 191 -10.38 -1.32 -12.09
N ASP A 192 -10.56 -0.12 -11.54
CA ASP A 192 -11.35 0.94 -12.14
C ASP A 192 -10.75 1.43 -13.48
N HIS A 193 -9.42 1.63 -13.55
CA HIS A 193 -8.73 1.92 -14.82
C HIS A 193 -9.02 0.83 -15.87
N ASN A 194 -8.90 -0.44 -15.49
CA ASN A 194 -9.15 -1.56 -16.39
C ASN A 194 -10.63 -1.67 -16.81
N LEU A 195 -11.58 -1.33 -15.94
CA LEU A 195 -13.00 -1.28 -16.29
C LEU A 195 -13.31 -0.18 -17.31
N ARG A 196 -12.57 0.93 -17.30
CA ARG A 196 -12.77 2.07 -18.21
C ARG A 196 -11.99 1.97 -19.52
N LEU A 197 -10.74 1.48 -19.44
CA LEU A 197 -9.74 1.53 -20.52
C LEU A 197 -9.21 0.15 -20.92
N GLY A 198 -9.86 -0.93 -20.47
CA GLY A 198 -9.37 -2.30 -20.63
C GLY A 198 -9.14 -2.74 -22.07
N ASP A 199 -9.88 -2.18 -23.04
CA ASP A 199 -9.73 -2.51 -24.46
C ASP A 199 -8.54 -1.80 -25.13
N SER A 200 -8.06 -0.69 -24.56
CA SER A 200 -7.03 0.16 -25.19
C SER A 200 -5.71 0.22 -24.43
N ASP A 201 -5.74 0.20 -23.09
CA ASP A 201 -4.57 0.34 -22.22
C ASP A 201 -4.77 -0.42 -20.90
N PRO A 202 -4.84 -1.77 -20.93
CA PRO A 202 -5.05 -2.54 -19.72
C PRO A 202 -3.80 -2.57 -18.84
N ARG A 203 -3.95 -2.22 -17.57
CA ARG A 203 -2.93 -2.48 -16.55
C ARG A 203 -2.92 -3.95 -16.19
N TYR A 204 -1.73 -4.48 -15.87
CA TYR A 204 -1.59 -5.88 -15.50
C TYR A 204 -2.36 -6.18 -14.20
N GLN A 205 -3.34 -7.07 -14.31
CA GLN A 205 -4.17 -7.53 -13.20
C GLN A 205 -4.50 -9.02 -13.41
N ARG A 206 -3.82 -9.90 -12.69
CA ARG A 206 -3.99 -11.37 -12.79
C ARG A 206 -3.93 -11.99 -11.40
N LYS A 207 -4.61 -13.14 -11.25
CA LYS A 207 -4.51 -14.00 -10.07
C LYS A 207 -4.45 -15.46 -10.49
N VAL A 208 -3.80 -16.28 -9.67
CA VAL A 208 -3.91 -17.74 -9.71
C VAL A 208 -4.70 -18.17 -8.48
N ALA A 209 -5.72 -19.00 -8.66
CA ALA A 209 -6.59 -19.44 -7.57
C ALA A 209 -7.20 -20.81 -7.90
N TYR A 210 -7.19 -21.70 -6.92
CA TYR A 210 -7.93 -22.97 -6.90
C TYR A 210 -8.69 -23.01 -5.58
N ASP A 211 -9.92 -23.51 -5.59
CA ASP A 211 -10.84 -23.53 -4.44
C ASP A 211 -10.97 -24.92 -3.80
N ASN A 212 -10.30 -25.93 -4.34
CA ASN A 212 -10.30 -27.30 -3.83
C ASN A 212 -8.87 -27.86 -3.78
N LEU A 213 -8.06 -27.31 -2.88
CA LEU A 213 -6.71 -27.80 -2.59
C LEU A 213 -6.69 -28.51 -1.23
N PRO A 214 -5.95 -29.63 -1.10
CA PRO A 214 -5.75 -30.25 0.20
C PRO A 214 -4.88 -29.36 1.10
N GLU A 215 -5.14 -29.37 2.41
CA GLU A 215 -4.44 -28.54 3.39
C GLU A 215 -2.92 -28.77 3.34
N GLU A 216 -2.48 -30.00 3.05
CA GLU A 216 -1.09 -30.41 2.97
C GLU A 216 -0.33 -29.75 1.81
N ALA A 217 -1.02 -29.25 0.79
CA ALA A 217 -0.39 -28.51 -0.31
C ALA A 217 -0.01 -27.08 0.08
N LEU A 218 -0.68 -26.51 1.10
CA LEU A 218 -0.58 -25.10 1.45
C LEU A 218 0.79 -24.69 2.02
N PRO A 219 1.44 -25.45 2.94
CA PRO A 219 2.75 -25.05 3.49
C PRO A 219 3.82 -24.89 2.40
N ARG A 220 3.91 -25.85 1.49
CA ARG A 220 4.87 -25.81 0.36
C ARG A 220 4.56 -24.64 -0.58
N PHE A 221 3.28 -24.41 -0.87
CA PHE A 221 2.88 -23.30 -1.73
C PHE A 221 3.18 -21.93 -1.10
N ARG A 222 2.90 -21.77 0.20
CA ARG A 222 3.23 -20.56 0.97
C ARG A 222 4.70 -20.20 0.83
N GLU A 223 5.59 -21.13 1.17
CA GLU A 223 7.05 -20.92 1.08
C GLU A 223 7.50 -20.58 -0.34
N MET A 224 7.07 -21.38 -1.33
CA MET A 224 7.43 -21.17 -2.73
C MET A 224 6.94 -19.81 -3.26
N SER A 225 5.69 -19.45 -2.98
CA SER A 225 5.08 -18.20 -3.45
C SER A 225 5.75 -16.99 -2.82
N ALA A 226 6.07 -17.03 -1.51
CA ALA A 226 6.74 -15.96 -0.80
C ALA A 226 8.14 -15.71 -1.39
N LYS A 227 8.93 -16.78 -1.60
CA LYS A 227 10.26 -16.68 -2.19
C LYS A 227 10.22 -16.10 -3.61
N LYS A 228 9.28 -16.53 -4.45
CA LYS A 228 9.14 -16.02 -5.82
C LYS A 228 8.66 -14.57 -5.86
N ALA A 229 7.68 -14.22 -5.04
CA ALA A 229 7.17 -12.85 -4.91
C ALA A 229 8.28 -11.90 -4.46
N GLN A 230 9.05 -12.31 -3.44
CA GLN A 230 10.17 -11.55 -2.91
C GLN A 230 11.23 -11.27 -3.98
N ALA A 231 11.66 -12.31 -4.70
CA ALA A 231 12.65 -12.17 -5.77
C ALA A 231 12.17 -11.18 -6.85
N LEU A 232 10.89 -11.27 -7.24
CA LEU A 232 10.30 -10.36 -8.22
C LEU A 232 10.24 -8.92 -7.69
N LEU A 233 9.85 -8.70 -6.44
CA LEU A 233 9.81 -7.36 -5.84
C LEU A 233 11.20 -6.72 -5.81
N VAL A 234 12.25 -7.48 -5.45
CA VAL A 234 13.64 -6.99 -5.46
C VAL A 234 14.10 -6.65 -6.88
N GLU A 235 13.74 -7.46 -7.87
CA GLU A 235 14.05 -7.20 -9.28
C GLU A 235 13.41 -5.89 -9.77
N LEU A 236 12.10 -5.72 -9.51
CA LEU A 236 11.35 -4.53 -9.93
C LEU A 236 11.80 -3.28 -9.18
N ASP A 237 12.09 -3.38 -7.90
CA ASP A 237 12.65 -2.31 -7.10
C ASP A 237 14.01 -1.84 -7.64
N ARG A 238 14.89 -2.76 -8.06
CA ARG A 238 16.15 -2.41 -8.73
C ARG A 238 15.91 -1.64 -10.03
N HIS A 239 14.87 -2.00 -10.79
CA HIS A 239 14.54 -1.31 -12.03
C HIS A 239 13.95 0.09 -11.78
N LEU A 240 12.99 0.21 -10.86
CA LEU A 240 12.31 1.48 -10.56
C LEU A 240 13.21 2.46 -9.81
N SER A 241 14.01 1.99 -8.86
CA SER A 241 14.94 2.85 -8.11
C SER A 241 15.96 3.53 -9.03
N ALA A 242 16.43 2.87 -10.10
CA ALA A 242 17.32 3.48 -11.09
C ALA A 242 16.69 4.65 -11.87
N GLN A 243 15.35 4.73 -11.91
CA GLN A 243 14.58 5.80 -12.56
C GLN A 243 14.00 6.80 -11.56
N ASP A 244 14.06 6.51 -10.26
CA ASP A 244 13.55 7.38 -9.21
C ASP A 244 14.41 8.64 -9.10
N ARG A 245 13.79 9.81 -9.26
CA ARG A 245 14.51 11.10 -9.28
C ARG A 245 14.95 11.56 -7.89
N ASP A 246 14.36 11.03 -6.82
CA ASP A 246 14.77 11.34 -5.45
C ASP A 246 16.08 10.59 -5.11
N LEU A 247 16.23 9.35 -5.59
CA LEU A 247 17.47 8.56 -5.47
C LEU A 247 18.51 8.90 -6.55
N ASN A 248 18.08 9.31 -7.74
CA ASN A 248 18.94 9.60 -8.88
C ASN A 248 18.63 10.99 -9.49
N PRO A 249 19.11 12.09 -8.90
CA PRO A 249 18.78 13.46 -9.34
C PRO A 249 19.18 13.80 -10.78
N LYS A 250 20.03 12.98 -11.41
CA LYS A 250 20.47 13.15 -12.80
C LYS A 250 19.45 12.63 -13.83
N VAL A 251 18.47 11.83 -13.40
CA VAL A 251 17.43 11.28 -14.28
C VAL A 251 16.51 12.40 -14.78
N LYS A 252 16.41 12.56 -16.10
CA LYS A 252 15.59 13.60 -16.76
C LYS A 252 14.27 13.02 -17.26
N GLY A 253 13.26 13.88 -17.45
CA GLY A 253 11.98 13.52 -18.07
C GLY A 253 10.86 14.49 -17.71
N SER A 254 9.70 14.36 -18.35
CA SER A 254 8.51 15.14 -18.05
C SER A 254 7.57 14.41 -17.08
N GLY A 255 6.72 15.15 -16.38
CA GLY A 255 5.71 14.63 -15.47
C GLY A 255 6.24 13.96 -14.20
N ARG A 256 5.29 13.55 -13.35
CA ARG A 256 5.49 12.73 -12.14
C ARG A 256 4.49 11.58 -12.18
N LYS A 257 4.97 10.35 -12.06
CA LYS A 257 4.16 9.13 -12.08
C LYS A 257 4.58 8.23 -10.92
N GLN A 258 3.62 7.56 -10.32
CA GLN A 258 3.84 6.46 -9.42
C GLN A 258 3.51 5.17 -10.17
N ALA A 259 4.40 4.18 -10.11
CA ALA A 259 4.20 2.87 -10.72
C ALA A 259 4.81 1.80 -9.80
N GLY A 260 4.22 0.62 -9.80
CA GLY A 260 4.67 -0.51 -8.99
C GLY A 260 3.77 -1.72 -9.17
N ILE A 261 4.20 -2.87 -8.64
CA ILE A 261 3.41 -4.10 -8.58
C ILE A 261 3.24 -4.48 -7.11
N GLY A 262 1.98 -4.53 -6.67
CA GLY A 262 1.61 -5.10 -5.36
C GLY A 262 1.36 -6.60 -5.49
N ILE A 263 1.92 -7.38 -4.58
CA ILE A 263 1.72 -8.84 -4.52
C ILE A 263 1.19 -9.16 -3.13
N TYR A 264 0.10 -9.92 -3.06
CA TYR A 264 -0.49 -10.37 -1.81
C TYR A 264 -0.82 -11.86 -1.89
N TYR A 265 -0.64 -12.54 -0.77
CA TYR A 265 -1.09 -13.90 -0.56
C TYR A 265 -2.50 -13.88 0.04
N PHE A 266 -3.38 -14.78 -0.40
CA PHE A 266 -4.69 -14.98 0.21
C PHE A 266 -4.98 -16.47 0.38
N GLU A 267 -5.66 -16.80 1.47
CA GLU A 267 -6.09 -18.14 1.87
C GLU A 267 -7.38 -17.96 2.68
N GLN A 268 -8.35 -18.85 2.49
CA GLN A 268 -9.59 -18.88 3.25
C GLN A 268 -10.13 -20.31 3.30
N ASP A 269 -10.76 -20.67 4.40
CA ASP A 269 -11.54 -21.90 4.45
C ASP A 269 -12.74 -21.75 3.49
N MET A 270 -12.95 -22.77 2.67
CA MET A 270 -14.18 -22.89 1.89
C MET A 270 -15.23 -23.57 2.76
N ALA A 271 -16.45 -23.05 2.76
CA ALA A 271 -17.56 -23.78 3.35
C ALA A 271 -17.66 -25.14 2.65
N SER A 272 -17.81 -26.22 3.40
CA SER A 272 -18.15 -27.52 2.84
C SER A 272 -19.47 -27.37 2.08
N ASP A 273 -19.45 -27.68 0.78
CA ASP A 273 -20.67 -27.87 0.02
C ASP A 273 -21.34 -29.14 0.59
N ASP A 274 -22.31 -28.95 1.48
CA ASP A 274 -23.30 -29.99 1.84
C ASP A 274 -24.32 -30.15 0.71
#